data_AF-A0A538EYA6-F1
#
_entry.id   AF-A0A538EYA6-F1
#
_cell.length_a   1.000
_cell.length_b   1.000
_cell.length_c   1.000
_cell.angle_alpha   90.00
_cell.angle_beta   90.00
_cell.angle_gamma   90.00
#
_symmetry.space_group_name_H-M   'P 1'
#
loop_
_entity.id
_entity.type
_entity.pdbx_description
1 polymer ?
#
loop_
_entity_poly.entity_id
_entity_poly.type
_entity_poly.pdbx_seq_one_letter_code
_entity_poly.pdbx_strand_id
1 'polypeptide(L)' 'MARKTVLVCDNCGREIQEGKGATMRLNFTDARRGSKQADLCDDCSGQLPGHAVARRGRRPKSATAA' A
#
# COMPACT_ATOMS: atom_id res chain seq x y z
N MET A 1 3.42 31.42 -6.13
CA MET A 1 2.76 30.16 -6.52
C MET A 1 3.32 29.04 -5.66
N ALA A 2 2.57 28.54 -4.67
CA ALA A 2 3.02 27.38 -3.89
C ALA A 2 2.82 26.11 -4.73
N ARG A 3 3.85 25.27 -4.84
CA ARG A 3 3.75 23.97 -5.55
C ARG A 3 3.17 22.95 -4.58
N LYS A 4 2.01 22.38 -4.91
CA LYS A 4 1.42 21.25 -4.18
C LYS A 4 1.94 19.95 -4.81
N THR A 5 2.51 19.07 -4.00
CA THR A 5 2.79 17.69 -4.42
C THR A 5 1.52 16.88 -4.33
N VAL A 6 1.15 16.21 -5.42
CA VAL A 6 -0.03 15.35 -5.50
C VAL A 6 0.44 13.93 -5.75
N LEU A 7 -0.01 13.00 -4.91
CA LEU A 7 0.23 11.59 -5.10
C LEU A 7 -0.84 11.02 -6.02
N VAL A 8 -0.45 10.26 -7.04
CA VAL A 8 -1.36 9.73 -8.05
C VAL A 8 -1.22 8.20 -8.09
N CYS A 9 -2.34 7.50 -8.19
CA CYS A 9 -2.37 6.05 -8.28
C CYS A 9 -1.83 5.58 -9.64
N ASP A 10 -0.79 4.75 -9.63
CA ASP A 10 -0.14 4.23 -10.84
C ASP A 10 -1.06 3.31 -11.66
N ASN A 11 -2.12 2.78 -11.06
CA ASN A 11 -3.04 1.86 -11.73
C ASN A 11 -4.22 2.55 -12.43
N CYS A 12 -4.79 3.60 -11.82
CA CYS A 12 -6.01 4.25 -12.32
C CYS A 12 -5.89 5.76 -12.55
N GLY A 13 -4.73 6.37 -12.26
CA GLY A 13 -4.48 7.80 -12.48
C GLY A 13 -5.24 8.75 -11.54
N ARG A 14 -5.99 8.23 -10.55
CA ARG A 14 -6.71 9.05 -9.57
C ARG A 14 -5.75 9.59 -8.50
N GLU A 15 -6.01 10.81 -8.03
CA GLU A 15 -5.29 11.37 -6.88
C GLU A 15 -5.54 10.54 -5.62
N ILE A 16 -4.46 10.24 -4.90
CA ILE A 16 -4.49 9.54 -3.62
C ILE A 16 -4.65 10.58 -2.52
N GLN A 17 -5.74 10.47 -1.78
CA GLN A 17 -5.98 11.32 -0.62
C GLN A 17 -5.01 10.94 0.51
N GLU A 18 -4.66 11.91 1.34
CA GLU A 18 -3.72 11.70 2.45
C GLU A 18 -4.24 10.60 3.39
N GLY A 19 -3.40 9.59 3.62
CA GLY A 19 -3.74 8.42 4.43
C GLY A 19 -4.69 7.40 3.77
N LYS A 20 -5.03 7.55 2.48
CA LYS A 20 -5.92 6.64 1.72
C LYS A 20 -5.25 5.97 0.51
N GLY A 21 -4.13 5.32 0.78
CA GLY A 21 -3.42 4.56 -0.23
C GLY A 21 -2.41 3.59 0.36
N ALA A 22 -1.75 2.88 -0.54
CA ALA A 22 -0.73 1.90 -0.22
C ALA A 22 0.43 2.00 -1.22
N THR A 23 1.65 1.80 -0.72
CA THR A 23 2.83 1.62 -1.55
C THR A 23 3.12 0.12 -1.65
N MET A 24 3.14 -0.40 -2.87
CA MET A 24 3.49 -1.79 -3.18
C MET A 24 4.96 -1.88 -3.57
N ARG A 25 5.65 -2.93 -3.09
CA ARG A 25 6.97 -3.35 -3.60
C ARG A 25 6.94 -4.83 -3.99
N LEU A 26 7.19 -5.11 -5.26
CA LEU A 26 7.28 -6.45 -5.80
C LEU A 26 8.75 -6.76 -6.10
N ASN A 27 9.30 -7.77 -5.44
CA ASN A 27 10.65 -8.26 -5.68
C ASN A 27 10.60 -9.43 -6.64
N PHE A 28 11.37 -9.37 -7.73
CA PHE A 28 11.48 -10.49 -8.65
C PHE A 28 12.46 -11.53 -8.09
N THR A 29 12.17 -12.81 -8.32
CA THR A 29 13.08 -13.91 -7.97
C THR A 29 14.37 -13.86 -8.79
N ASP A 30 14.29 -13.44 -10.05
CA ASP A 30 15.46 -13.10 -10.86
C ASP A 30 16.06 -11.77 -10.40
N ALA A 31 17.21 -11.84 -9.73
CA ALA A 31 17.91 -10.70 -9.16
C ALA A 31 18.25 -9.61 -10.19
N ARG A 32 18.41 -9.96 -11.48
CA ARG A 32 18.73 -8.99 -12.55
C ARG A 32 17.57 -8.05 -12.84
N ARG A 33 16.34 -8.48 -12.54
CA ARG A 33 15.12 -7.67 -12.71
C ARG A 33 14.87 -6.72 -11.54
N GLY A 34 15.51 -6.95 -10.39
CA GLY A 34 15.39 -6.12 -9.20
C GLY A 34 13.98 -6.12 -8.59
N SER A 35 13.43 -4.94 -8.33
CA SER A 35 12.11 -4.75 -7.73
C SER A 35 11.30 -3.67 -8.43
N LYS A 36 9.98 -3.85 -8.50
CA LYS A 36 9.03 -2.83 -8.96
C LYS A 36 8.34 -2.19 -7.76
N GLN A 37 8.19 -0.87 -7.79
CA GLN A 37 7.41 -0.12 -6.81
C GLN A 37 6.22 0.55 -7.51
N ALA A 38 5.11 0.72 -6.79
CA ALA A 38 3.94 1.47 -7.25
C ALA A 38 3.16 2.07 -6.07
N ASP A 39 2.54 3.23 -6.29
CA ASP A 39 1.60 3.85 -5.36
C ASP A 39 0.16 3.62 -5.84
N LEU A 40 -0.70 3.20 -4.92
CA LEU A 40 -2.04 2.73 -5.21
C LEU A 40 -3.06 3.35 -4.25
N CYS A 41 -4.25 3.67 -4.74
CA CYS A 41 -5.38 4.01 -3.88
C CYS A 41 -5.94 2.76 -3.18
N ASP A 42 -6.74 2.95 -2.14
CA ASP A 42 -7.36 1.86 -1.37
C ASP A 42 -8.12 0.86 -2.26
N ASP A 43 -8.91 1.34 -3.23
CA ASP A 43 -9.66 0.48 -4.16
C ASP A 43 -8.74 -0.45 -4.96
N CYS A 44 -7.67 0.12 -5.54
CA CYS A 44 -6.76 -0.64 -6.41
C CYS A 44 -5.85 -1.57 -5.59
N SER A 45 -5.40 -1.11 -4.42
CA SER A 45 -4.57 -1.92 -3.53
C SER A 45 -5.35 -3.12 -2.96
N GLY A 46 -6.64 -2.95 -2.67
CA GLY A 46 -7.50 -4.03 -2.18
C GLY A 46 -7.77 -5.15 -3.19
N GLN A 47 -7.54 -4.90 -4.48
CA GLN A 47 -7.69 -5.89 -5.57
C GLN A 47 -6.38 -6.65 -5.86
N LEU A 48 -5.27 -6.28 -5.22
CA LEU A 48 -4.00 -6.96 -5.42
C LEU A 48 -4.01 -8.37 -4.83
N PRO A 49 -3.29 -9.33 -5.46
CA PRO A 49 -3.18 -10.68 -4.94
C PRO A 49 -2.45 -10.71 -3.59
N GLY A 50 -2.88 -11.60 -2.71
CA GLY A 50 -2.30 -11.81 -1.38
C GLY A 50 -3.37 -11.97 -0.31
N HIS A 51 -2.92 -11.99 0.95
CA HIS A 51 -3.80 -12.04 2.10
C HIS A 51 -3.48 -10.90 3.06
N ALA A 52 -4.50 -10.38 3.75
CA ALA A 52 -4.32 -9.35 4.76
C ALA A 52 -3.40 -9.85 5.87
N VAL A 53 -2.26 -9.20 6.03
CA VAL A 53 -1.31 -9.51 7.10
C VAL A 53 -1.64 -8.66 8.31
N ALA A 54 -1.94 -9.30 9.45
CA ALA A 54 -2.15 -8.59 10.70
C ALA A 54 -0.89 -7.80 11.08
N ARG A 55 -1.05 -6.56 11.57
CA ARG A 55 0.07 -5.80 12.12
C ARG A 55 0.64 -6.56 13.30
N ARG A 56 1.83 -7.13 13.16
CA ARG A 56 2.55 -7.78 14.26
C ARG A 56 2.63 -6.80 15.44
N GLY A 57 2.09 -7.19 16.60
CA GLY A 57 2.06 -6.37 17.82
C GLY A 57 0.71 -5.70 18.14
N ARG A 58 -0.29 -5.69 17.24
CA ARG A 58 -1.66 -5.27 17.64
C ARG A 58 -2.34 -6.43 18.36
N ARG A 59 -2.26 -6.45 19.69
CA ARG A 59 -3.04 -7.40 20.52
C ARG A 59 -4.52 -7.27 20.14
N PRO A 60 -5.24 -8.37 19.83
CA PRO A 60 -6.67 -8.30 19.56
C PRO A 60 -7.38 -7.72 20.78
N LYS A 61 -8.41 -6.90 20.56
CA LYS A 61 -9.11 -6.16 21.62
C LYS A 61 -9.65 -7.09 22.72
N SER A 62 -9.96 -8.34 22.37
CA SER A 62 -10.36 -9.42 23.28
C SER A 62 -9.24 -9.91 24.21
N ALA A 63 -7.98 -9.77 23.81
CA ALA A 63 -6.81 -10.18 24.61
C ALA A 63 -6.29 -9.08 25.56
N THR A 64 -6.97 -7.93 25.64
CA THR A 64 -6.68 -6.84 26.59
C THR A 64 -7.62 -6.87 27.81
N ALA A 65 -8.62 -7.74 27.82
CA ALA A 65 -9.63 -7.84 28.89
C ALA A 65 -9.35 -8.96 29.92
N ALA A 66 -8.14 -9.52 29.95
CA ALA A 66 -7.72 -10.54 30.91
C ALA A 66 -6.46 -10.08 31.66
#